data_AF-A0A9X8BMF1-F1
#
_entry.id   AF-A0A9X8BMF1-F1
#
_cell.length_a   1.000
_cell.length_b   1.000
_cell.length_c   1.000
_cell.angle_alpha   90.00
_cell.angle_beta   90.00
_cell.angle_gamma   90.00
#
_symmetry.space_group_name_H-M   'P 1'
#
loop_
_entity.id
_entity.type
_entity.pdbx_description
1 polymer ?
#
loop_
_entity_poly.entity_id
_entity_poly.type
_entity_poly.pdbx_seq_one_letter_code
_entity_poly.pdbx_strand_id
1 'polypeptide(L)'
;MTILNKSIISLIVLLSGCTLGDNLEHRYTKETFVPAHMRNNDVCLSLPIQNNETVVSAITYNVEKPLEQIIFPSDKQPKSGLFCILPTEFKFKTGQEYLTQIEVNIRTNGEDKKSTRKAYVSTFQVVQKGDSFNIIQTAHK
;
A
#
# COMPACT_ATOMS: atom_id res chain seq x y z
N MET A 1 -50.69 19.07 42.17
CA MET A 1 -50.76 19.30 40.71
C MET A 1 -50.10 20.64 40.41
N THR A 2 -48.83 20.62 40.03
CA THR A 2 -48.10 21.68 39.31
C THR A 2 -46.74 21.10 38.94
N ILE A 3 -46.72 20.40 37.81
CA ILE A 3 -45.52 19.89 37.16
C ILE A 3 -44.95 21.08 36.38
N LEU A 4 -43.86 21.67 36.86
CA LEU A 4 -43.14 22.72 36.15
C LEU A 4 -41.78 22.19 35.69
N ASN A 5 -41.82 21.56 34.53
CA ASN A 5 -40.96 21.76 33.37
C ASN A 5 -39.55 22.36 33.53
N LYS A 6 -38.66 21.75 32.73
CA LYS A 6 -37.48 22.33 32.07
C LYS A 6 -36.24 22.57 32.93
N SER A 7 -35.34 21.59 32.86
CA SER A 7 -33.97 21.76 32.34
C SER A 7 -33.33 20.37 32.31
N ILE A 8 -33.57 19.57 31.26
CA ILE A 8 -32.75 19.55 30.04
C ILE A 8 -31.27 19.55 30.44
N ILE A 9 -30.71 18.38 30.70
CA ILE A 9 -29.84 17.70 29.71
C ILE A 9 -28.82 18.70 29.15
N SER A 10 -27.76 18.96 29.91
CA SER A 10 -26.54 19.59 29.40
C SER A 10 -25.35 18.99 30.12
N LEU A 11 -25.26 17.66 30.07
CA LEU A 11 -24.06 16.93 30.44
C LEU A 11 -23.74 15.84 29.42
N ILE A 12 -24.00 16.11 28.14
CA ILE A 12 -23.56 15.28 27.02
C ILE A 12 -23.29 16.26 25.87
N VAL A 13 -22.07 16.79 25.79
CA VAL A 13 -21.25 16.95 24.57
C VAL A 13 -19.88 17.46 25.05
N LEU A 14 -19.08 16.57 25.61
CA LEU A 14 -17.64 16.61 25.40
C LEU A 14 -17.27 15.30 24.72
N LEU A 15 -17.94 15.05 23.58
CA LEU A 15 -17.25 14.39 22.48
C LEU A 15 -16.11 15.34 22.16
N SER A 16 -14.94 15.04 22.71
CA SER A 16 -13.66 15.59 22.29
C SER A 16 -13.59 15.37 20.80
N GLY A 17 -14.08 16.38 20.08
CA GLY A 17 -14.07 16.43 18.64
C GLY A 17 -12.66 16.16 18.20
N CYS A 18 -12.55 15.31 17.18
CA CYS A 18 -11.38 15.20 16.34
C CYS A 18 -10.77 16.60 16.20
N THR A 19 -9.57 16.78 16.75
CA THR A 19 -8.80 18.00 16.56
C THR A 19 -8.63 18.18 15.06
N LEU A 20 -9.38 19.13 14.50
CA LEU A 20 -9.19 19.63 13.14
C LEU A 20 -7.78 20.22 13.12
N GLY A 21 -6.81 19.43 12.69
CA GLY A 21 -5.39 19.82 12.71
C GLY A 21 -4.43 18.77 13.25
N ASP A 22 -4.86 17.56 13.61
CA ASP A 22 -3.89 16.49 13.84
C ASP A 22 -3.10 16.23 12.57
N ASN A 23 -1.77 16.46 12.63
CA ASN A 23 -0.88 16.21 11.52
C ASN A 23 -0.86 14.69 11.22
N LEU A 24 -1.67 14.29 10.24
CA LEU A 24 -1.82 12.91 9.80
C LEU A 24 -0.53 12.36 9.18
N GLU A 25 0.44 13.21 8.82
CA GLU A 25 1.73 12.78 8.26
C GLU A 25 2.52 11.89 9.23
N HIS A 26 2.32 12.03 10.55
CA HIS A 26 2.91 11.11 11.52
C HIS A 26 2.18 9.75 11.61
N ARG A 27 0.93 9.69 11.14
CA ARG A 27 0.12 8.47 11.19
C ARG A 27 0.24 7.63 9.93
N TYR A 28 0.45 8.23 8.77
CA TYR A 28 0.50 7.54 7.48
C TYR A 28 1.90 7.51 6.89
N THR A 29 2.29 6.35 6.38
CA THR A 29 3.49 6.21 5.57
C THR A 29 3.25 6.93 4.24
N LYS A 30 4.12 7.87 3.88
CA LYS A 30 3.99 8.58 2.59
C LYS A 30 4.17 7.60 1.43
N GLU A 31 3.17 7.56 0.55
CA GLU A 31 3.18 6.76 -0.67
C GLU A 31 3.86 7.52 -1.81
N THR A 32 4.70 6.80 -2.56
CA THR A 32 5.38 7.29 -3.76
C THR A 32 5.09 6.34 -4.92
N PHE A 33 4.53 6.88 -5.99
CA PHE A 33 4.25 6.08 -7.17
C PHE A 33 5.54 5.68 -7.89
N VAL A 34 5.65 4.41 -8.25
CA VAL A 34 6.76 3.83 -9.00
C VAL A 34 6.25 3.07 -10.22
N PRO A 35 7.00 3.03 -11.33
CA PRO A 35 6.56 2.31 -12.50
C PRO A 35 6.69 0.79 -12.31
N ALA A 36 5.69 0.06 -12.79
CA ALA A 36 5.77 -1.39 -13.02
C ALA A 36 6.02 -1.68 -14.51
N HIS A 37 6.76 -2.74 -14.79
CA HIS A 37 7.00 -3.21 -16.15
C HIS A 37 7.12 -4.74 -16.19
N MET A 38 6.94 -5.30 -17.39
CA MET A 38 7.18 -6.73 -17.63
C MET A 38 8.67 -7.00 -17.80
N ARG A 39 9.18 -8.06 -17.16
CA ARG A 39 10.53 -8.60 -17.40
C ARG A 39 10.48 -10.12 -17.32
N ASN A 40 10.76 -10.84 -18.42
CA ASN A 40 10.77 -12.31 -18.45
C ASN A 40 9.49 -12.97 -17.89
N ASN A 41 8.31 -12.41 -18.19
CA ASN A 41 6.99 -12.78 -17.64
C ASN A 41 6.74 -12.44 -16.17
N ASP A 42 7.69 -11.79 -15.49
CA ASP A 42 7.51 -11.25 -14.16
C ASP A 42 6.99 -9.80 -14.25
N VAL A 43 6.19 -9.40 -13.26
CA VAL A 43 5.83 -7.99 -13.05
C VAL A 43 6.84 -7.38 -12.10
N CYS A 44 7.64 -6.42 -12.55
CA CYS A 44 8.70 -5.80 -11.77
C CYS A 44 8.41 -4.33 -11.49
N LEU A 45 8.53 -3.93 -10.23
CA LEU A 45 8.45 -2.54 -9.79
C LEU A 45 9.87 -1.96 -9.67
N SER A 46 10.08 -0.77 -10.24
CA SER A 46 11.34 -0.04 -10.13
C SER A 46 11.39 0.78 -8.84
N LEU A 47 12.04 0.24 -7.82
CA LEU A 47 12.13 0.87 -6.51
C LEU A 47 13.37 1.75 -6.40
N PRO A 48 13.24 3.06 -6.12
CA PRO A 48 14.38 3.95 -5.85
C PRO A 48 14.88 3.76 -4.41
N ILE A 49 15.17 2.51 -4.04
CA ILE A 49 15.62 2.12 -2.71
C ILE A 49 17.08 2.54 -2.48
N GLN A 50 17.38 3.06 -1.30
CA GLN A 50 18.72 3.42 -0.89
C GLN A 50 19.48 2.20 -0.34
N ASN A 51 20.82 2.24 -0.35
CA ASN A 51 21.66 1.12 0.09
C ASN A 51 21.43 0.71 1.56
N ASN A 52 20.96 1.65 2.39
CA ASN A 52 20.65 1.43 3.79
C ASN A 52 19.17 1.09 4.03
N GLU A 53 18.36 0.89 2.98
CA GLU A 53 16.94 0.57 3.10
C GLU A 53 16.67 -0.91 2.83
N THR A 54 15.58 -1.42 3.39
CA THR A 54 15.11 -2.80 3.22
C THR A 54 13.60 -2.82 3.11
N VAL A 55 13.07 -3.76 2.33
CA VAL A 55 11.63 -4.05 2.33
C VAL A 55 11.26 -4.63 3.69
N VAL A 56 10.22 -4.08 4.31
CA VAL A 56 9.64 -4.56 5.57
C VAL A 56 8.24 -5.14 5.39
N SER A 57 7.54 -4.75 4.32
CA SER A 57 6.25 -5.31 3.93
C SER A 57 6.06 -5.17 2.43
N ALA A 58 5.45 -6.15 1.79
CA ALA A 58 5.03 -6.07 0.41
C ALA A 58 3.72 -6.83 0.21
N ILE A 59 2.77 -6.19 -0.46
CA ILE A 59 1.44 -6.73 -0.74
C ILE A 59 1.06 -6.45 -2.18
N THR A 60 0.34 -7.38 -2.81
CA THR A 60 -0.33 -7.15 -4.10
C THR A 60 -1.75 -7.65 -4.01
N TYR A 61 -2.70 -6.87 -4.52
CA TYR A 61 -4.11 -7.22 -4.48
C TYR A 61 -4.85 -6.71 -5.72
N ASN A 62 -5.95 -7.40 -6.05
CA ASN A 62 -6.89 -6.95 -7.05
C ASN A 62 -7.71 -5.76 -6.50
N VAL A 63 -7.80 -4.67 -7.24
CA VAL A 63 -8.46 -3.43 -6.78
C VAL A 63 -9.97 -3.62 -6.55
N GLU A 64 -10.65 -4.39 -7.39
CA GLU A 64 -12.09 -4.70 -7.23
C GLU A 64 -12.35 -5.74 -6.14
N LYS A 65 -11.36 -6.59 -5.85
CA LYS A 65 -11.44 -7.68 -4.86
C LYS A 65 -10.19 -7.69 -3.97
N PRO A 66 -10.05 -6.73 -3.03
CA PRO A 66 -8.85 -6.62 -2.22
C PRO A 66 -8.55 -7.85 -1.36
N LEU A 67 -9.55 -8.67 -1.04
CA LEU A 67 -9.37 -9.93 -0.33
C LEU A 67 -8.60 -10.99 -1.16
N GLU A 68 -8.55 -10.86 -2.49
CA GLU A 68 -7.68 -11.65 -3.39
C GLU A 68 -6.25 -11.07 -3.37
N GLN A 69 -5.66 -10.97 -2.17
CA GLN A 69 -4.32 -10.43 -1.94
C GLN A 69 -3.27 -11.52 -1.71
N ILE A 70 -2.02 -11.17 -2.00
CA ILE A 70 -0.83 -11.88 -1.54
C ILE A 70 0.04 -10.95 -0.70
N ILE A 71 0.51 -11.47 0.43
CA ILE A 71 1.55 -10.85 1.25
C ILE A 71 2.84 -11.61 0.96
N PHE A 72 3.88 -10.89 0.52
CA PHE A 72 5.16 -11.51 0.21
C PHE A 72 5.98 -11.77 1.49
N PRO A 73 6.85 -12.79 1.50
CA PRO A 73 7.78 -13.03 2.60
C PRO A 73 8.65 -11.80 2.92
N SER A 74 8.93 -11.57 4.20
CA SER A 74 9.70 -10.41 4.67
C SER A 74 11.18 -10.43 4.24
N ASP A 75 11.71 -11.60 3.91
CA ASP A 75 13.06 -11.80 3.38
C ASP A 75 13.15 -11.57 1.86
N LYS A 76 12.01 -11.37 1.17
CA LYS A 76 12.00 -11.01 -0.25
C LYS A 76 12.47 -9.58 -0.45
N GLN A 77 13.74 -9.43 -0.83
CA GLN A 77 14.37 -8.15 -1.11
C GLN A 77 14.51 -7.87 -2.61
N PRO A 78 14.43 -6.59 -3.05
CA PRO A 78 14.62 -6.23 -4.44
C PRO A 78 16.04 -6.55 -4.90
N LYS A 79 16.18 -6.98 -6.15
CA LYS A 79 17.47 -7.24 -6.80
C LYS A 79 17.74 -6.14 -7.81
N SER A 80 18.87 -5.44 -7.66
CA SER A 80 19.25 -4.31 -8.53
C SER A 80 18.14 -3.25 -8.66
N GLY A 81 17.50 -2.90 -7.54
CA GLY A 81 16.40 -1.92 -7.49
C GLY A 81 15.06 -2.41 -8.02
N LEU A 82 14.93 -3.70 -8.37
CA LEU A 82 13.68 -4.26 -8.88
C LEU A 82 13.06 -5.23 -7.87
N PHE A 83 11.79 -5.01 -7.56
CA PHE A 83 10.96 -5.99 -6.87
C PHE A 83 10.06 -6.69 -7.89
N CYS A 84 10.35 -7.96 -8.18
CA CYS A 84 9.63 -8.73 -9.20
C CYS A 84 8.67 -9.72 -8.57
N ILE A 85 7.47 -9.81 -9.13
CA ILE A 85 6.40 -10.75 -8.78
C ILE A 85 6.38 -11.83 -9.85
N LEU A 86 6.75 -13.04 -9.45
CA LEU A 86 6.85 -14.19 -10.34
C LEU A 86 5.47 -14.84 -10.50
N PRO A 87 5.18 -15.47 -11.65
CA PRO A 87 3.94 -16.23 -11.87
C PRO A 87 3.72 -17.37 -10.87
N THR A 88 4.80 -17.89 -10.27
CA THR A 88 4.75 -18.91 -9.22
C THR A 88 4.34 -18.35 -7.86
N GLU A 89 4.53 -17.05 -7.64
CA GLU A 89 4.13 -16.37 -6.42
C GLU A 89 2.69 -15.87 -6.52
N PHE A 90 2.33 -15.25 -7.65
CA PHE A 90 1.00 -14.69 -7.84
C PHE A 90 0.54 -14.80 -9.29
N LYS A 91 -0.69 -15.28 -9.49
CA LYS A 91 -1.29 -15.43 -10.81
C LYS A 91 -2.21 -14.26 -11.12
N PHE A 92 -1.72 -13.35 -11.95
CA PHE A 92 -2.51 -12.25 -12.48
C PHE A 92 -3.58 -12.76 -13.46
N LYS A 93 -4.77 -12.15 -13.40
CA LYS A 93 -5.88 -12.40 -14.31
C LYS A 93 -5.99 -11.23 -15.28
N THR A 94 -6.13 -11.52 -16.56
CA THR A 94 -6.30 -10.51 -17.62
C THR A 94 -7.62 -9.77 -17.47
N GLY A 95 -7.64 -8.49 -17.85
CA GLY A 95 -8.78 -7.60 -17.72
C GLY A 95 -8.94 -6.99 -16.32
N GLN A 96 -8.10 -7.38 -15.35
CA GLN A 96 -8.18 -6.91 -13.98
C GLN A 96 -7.09 -5.88 -13.66
N GLU A 97 -7.40 -5.00 -12.71
CA GLU A 97 -6.48 -4.03 -12.16
C GLU A 97 -5.95 -4.48 -10.80
N TYR A 98 -4.65 -4.27 -10.60
CA TYR A 98 -3.94 -4.64 -9.39
C TYR A 98 -3.18 -3.45 -8.83
N LEU A 99 -3.11 -3.41 -7.50
CA LEU A 99 -2.25 -2.50 -6.76
C LEU A 99 -1.20 -3.32 -6.02
N THR A 100 0.06 -2.91 -6.17
CA THR A 100 1.18 -3.41 -5.39
C THR A 100 1.68 -2.29 -4.50
N GLN A 101 1.76 -2.54 -3.19
CA GLN A 101 2.33 -1.64 -2.20
C GLN A 101 3.52 -2.32 -1.53
N ILE A 102 4.64 -1.60 -1.46
CA ILE A 102 5.90 -2.08 -0.86
C ILE A 102 6.36 -1.04 0.14
N GLU A 103 6.40 -1.43 1.41
CA GLU A 103 6.96 -0.61 2.47
C GLU A 103 8.45 -0.91 2.63
N VAL A 104 9.25 0.14 2.63
CA VAL A 104 10.68 0.08 2.95
C VAL A 104 10.97 0.88 4.21
N ASN A 105 11.99 0.46 4.94
CA ASN A 105 12.49 1.19 6.09
C ASN A 105 14.03 1.18 6.10
N ILE A 106 14.63 2.14 6.82
CA ILE A 106 16.07 2.15 7.06
C ILE A 106 16.44 0.92 7.88
N ARG A 107 17.54 0.27 7.50
CA ARG A 107 18.20 -0.80 8.25
C ARG A 107 18.82 -0.23 9.53
N THR A 108 18.00 -0.07 10.56
CA THR A 108 18.46 0.10 11.94
C THR A 108 18.36 -1.25 12.63
N ASN A 109 19.41 -1.70 13.32
CA ASN A 109 19.57 -3.00 14.02
C ASN A 109 18.32 -3.50 14.78
N GLY A 110 17.28 -3.95 14.06
CA GLY A 110 15.99 -4.37 14.62
C GLY A 110 14.98 -3.25 14.94
N GLU A 111 15.28 -1.96 14.69
CA GLU A 111 14.32 -0.88 14.98
C GLU A 111 13.51 -0.52 13.75
N ASP A 112 12.22 -0.88 13.73
CA ASP A 112 11.25 -0.47 12.73
C ASP A 112 10.69 0.92 13.06
N LYS A 113 11.45 1.97 12.74
CA LYS A 113 11.03 3.35 13.00
C LYS A 113 9.99 3.79 11.97
N LYS A 114 8.76 4.02 12.42
CA LYS A 114 7.68 4.50 11.56
C LYS A 114 8.03 5.81 10.82
N SER A 115 8.78 6.71 11.46
CA SER A 115 9.17 8.01 10.88
C SER A 115 10.10 7.92 9.68
N THR A 116 10.77 6.78 9.47
CA THR A 116 11.68 6.55 8.35
C THR A 116 11.09 5.63 7.29
N ARG A 117 9.85 5.16 7.50
CA ARG A 117 9.16 4.28 6.57
C ARG A 117 8.71 5.04 5.33
N LYS A 118 8.86 4.40 4.18
CA LYS A 118 8.35 4.87 2.88
C LYS A 118 7.50 3.77 2.27
N ALA A 119 6.46 4.14 1.55
CA ALA A 119 5.67 3.20 0.78
C ALA A 119 5.84 3.51 -0.70
N TYR A 120 6.16 2.49 -1.49
CA TYR A 120 6.15 2.55 -2.94
C TYR A 120 4.92 1.84 -3.46
N VAL A 121 4.18 2.51 -4.33
CA VAL A 121 2.91 2.00 -4.85
C VAL A 121 2.97 1.96 -6.37
N SER A 122 2.45 0.90 -6.96
CA SER A 122 2.19 0.83 -8.39
C SER A 122 0.84 0.21 -8.63
N THR A 123 0.08 0.81 -9.55
CA THR A 123 -1.20 0.28 -10.01
C THR A 123 -1.11 0.01 -11.50
N PHE A 124 -1.60 -1.15 -11.92
CA PHE A 124 -1.53 -1.56 -13.30
C PHE A 124 -2.68 -2.48 -13.67
N GLN A 125 -3.14 -2.34 -14.91
CA GLN A 125 -4.08 -3.26 -15.53
C GLN A 125 -3.32 -4.35 -16.26
N VAL A 126 -3.76 -5.60 -16.08
CA VAL A 126 -3.22 -6.77 -16.78
C VAL A 126 -4.01 -6.97 -18.06
N VAL A 127 -3.32 -6.99 -19.20
CA VAL A 127 -3.94 -7.09 -20.54
C VAL A 127 -3.44 -8.34 -21.28
N GLN A 128 -4.32 -8.97 -22.05
CA GLN A 128 -3.97 -10.15 -22.84
C GLN A 128 -2.90 -9.81 -23.90
N LYS A 129 -1.91 -10.70 -24.08
CA LYS A 129 -0.91 -10.62 -25.14
C LYS A 129 -0.59 -12.01 -25.68
N GLY A 130 -1.31 -12.44 -26.71
CA GLY A 130 -1.19 -13.80 -27.24
C GLY A 130 -1.49 -14.83 -26.14
N ASP A 131 -0.61 -15.80 -25.93
CA ASP A 131 -0.73 -16.79 -24.83
C ASP A 131 -0.15 -16.28 -23.48
N SER A 132 0.24 -15.01 -23.43
CA SER A 132 0.81 -14.34 -22.25
C SER A 132 -0.02 -13.12 -21.86
N PHE A 133 0.49 -12.33 -20.92
CA PHE A 133 -0.08 -11.02 -20.59
C PHE A 133 0.99 -9.93 -20.66
N ASN A 134 0.52 -8.70 -20.76
CA ASN A 134 1.30 -7.49 -20.54
C ASN A 134 0.62 -6.64 -19.45
N ILE A 135 1.25 -5.54 -19.05
CA ILE A 135 0.64 -4.58 -18.13
C ILE A 135 0.58 -3.19 -18.73
N ILE A 136 -0.43 -2.42 -18.31
CA ILE A 136 -0.58 -1.00 -18.59
C ILE A 136 -0.60 -0.29 -17.25
N GLN A 137 0.32 0.67 -17.05
CA GLN A 137 0.35 1.48 -15.84
C GLN A 137 -0.96 2.29 -15.74
N THR A 138 -1.61 2.22 -14.59
CA THR A 138 -2.81 2.99 -14.28
C THR A 138 -2.52 3.96 -13.13
N ALA A 139 -3.33 5.01 -13.02
CA ALA A 139 -3.30 5.92 -11.89
C ALA A 139 -4.44 5.54 -10.96
N HIS A 140 -4.10 5.00 -9.78
CA HIS A 140 -5.07 4.86 -8.71
C HIS A 140 -5.29 6.24 -8.08
N LYS A 141 -6.54 6.71 -8.05
CA LYS A 141 -6.95 8.01 -7.50
C LYS A 141 -7.56 7.85 -6.12
#